data_AF-A0A0N0C3Y0-F1
#
_entry.id   AF-A0A0N0C3Y0-F1
#
_cell.length_a   1.000
_cell.length_b   1.000
_cell.length_c   1.000
_cell.angle_alpha   90.00
_cell.angle_beta   90.00
_cell.angle_gamma   90.00
#
_symmetry.space_group_name_H-M   'P 1'
#
loop_
_entity.id
_entity.type
_entity.pdbx_description
1 polymer ?
#
loop_
_entity_poly.entity_id
_entity_poly.type
_entity_poly.pdbx_seq_one_letter_code
_entity_poly.pdbx_strand_id
1 'polypeptide(L)'
;MRELTRDDVNAAVKGGSVFASGGGGWVDHGLEIGHAALSIGRPKLLSVDELPDDAIILTCTAIGAPAGRDWQMLGKDYIKAVQLIIENYDGKIAGVMTPQNGMSSTINGWLPAAALGLAVIDATGDIRAHPTGKMGSLGLASSIDYETIQAVAGGKPEIGSYMELVVKGTPARTSNILR
;
A
#
# COMPACT_ATOMS: atom_id res chain seq x y z
N MET A 1 17.11 -9.02 7.87
CA MET A 1 16.05 -8.18 8.47
C MET A 1 16.73 -6.92 8.97
N ARG A 2 16.30 -5.76 8.52
CA ARG A 2 16.92 -4.46 8.85
C ARG A 2 15.87 -3.47 9.35
N GLU A 3 16.14 -2.75 10.43
CA GLU A 3 15.26 -1.65 10.87
C GLU A 3 15.39 -0.47 9.90
N LEU A 4 14.26 0.08 9.47
CA LEU A 4 14.22 1.25 8.60
C LEU A 4 14.49 2.53 9.41
N THR A 5 15.23 3.44 8.80
CA THR A 5 15.68 4.69 9.40
C THR A 5 15.14 5.90 8.64
N ARG A 6 15.43 7.10 9.17
CA ARG A 6 15.07 8.35 8.50
C ARG A 6 15.75 8.50 7.14
N ASP A 7 16.98 8.02 7.01
CA ASP A 7 17.71 8.04 5.74
C ASP A 7 17.08 7.09 4.72
N ASP A 8 16.52 5.97 5.17
CA ASP A 8 15.79 5.05 4.31
C ASP A 8 14.49 5.67 3.79
N VAL A 9 13.76 6.44 4.60
CA VAL A 9 12.59 7.20 4.14
C VAL A 9 12.99 8.16 3.02
N ASN A 10 14.06 8.94 3.23
CA ASN A 10 14.55 9.88 2.24
C ASN A 10 15.01 9.17 0.95
N ALA A 11 15.71 8.05 1.09
CA ALA A 11 16.21 7.26 -0.04
C ALA A 11 15.04 6.63 -0.83
N ALA A 12 14.06 6.05 -0.14
CA ALA A 12 12.89 5.43 -0.75
C ALA A 12 12.08 6.47 -1.54
N VAL A 13 11.74 7.62 -0.96
CA VAL A 13 10.98 8.69 -1.65
C VAL A 13 11.74 9.21 -2.88
N LYS A 14 13.06 9.45 -2.75
CA LYS A 14 13.89 9.92 -3.88
C LYS A 14 14.02 8.87 -4.98
N GLY A 15 14.36 7.63 -4.62
CA GLY A 15 14.50 6.52 -5.57
C GLY A 15 13.17 6.21 -6.25
N GLY A 16 12.08 6.18 -5.49
CA GLY A 16 10.73 6.01 -6.01
C GLY A 16 10.35 7.11 -6.99
N SER A 17 10.81 8.34 -6.79
CA SER A 17 10.60 9.45 -7.75
C SER A 17 11.28 9.20 -9.10
N VAL A 18 12.46 8.57 -9.11
CA VAL A 18 13.17 8.19 -10.35
C VAL A 18 12.40 7.10 -11.09
N PHE A 19 11.93 6.10 -10.35
CA PHE A 19 11.21 4.95 -10.91
C PHE A 19 9.75 5.26 -11.30
N ALA A 20 9.17 6.34 -10.77
CA ALA A 20 7.76 6.67 -10.92
C ALA A 20 7.26 6.90 -12.35
N SER A 21 8.14 7.11 -13.35
CA SER A 21 7.75 7.54 -14.70
C SER A 21 6.74 8.72 -14.69
N GLY A 22 6.92 9.67 -13.78
CA GLY A 22 6.11 10.88 -13.65
C GLY A 22 4.84 10.77 -12.78
N GLY A 23 4.53 9.60 -12.20
CA GLY A 23 3.37 9.40 -11.31
C GLY A 23 3.73 9.15 -9.84
N GLY A 24 2.89 8.38 -9.14
CA GLY A 24 3.26 7.76 -7.87
C GLY A 24 3.10 8.63 -6.61
N GLY A 25 2.37 9.74 -6.72
CA GLY A 25 2.05 10.65 -5.61
C GLY A 25 3.02 11.82 -5.49
N TRP A 26 3.18 12.35 -4.26
CA TRP A 26 3.95 13.57 -4.00
C TRP A 26 5.06 13.32 -2.97
N VAL A 27 6.19 14.02 -3.13
CA VAL A 27 7.36 13.90 -2.24
C VAL A 27 6.98 14.18 -0.78
N ASP A 28 6.32 15.32 -0.52
CA ASP A 28 6.00 15.74 0.85
C ASP A 28 5.12 14.73 1.57
N HIS A 29 4.13 14.18 0.87
CA HIS A 29 3.25 13.14 1.39
C HIS A 29 4.02 11.83 1.68
N GLY A 30 4.95 11.44 0.81
CA GLY A 30 5.80 10.26 1.05
C GLY A 30 6.68 10.41 2.30
N LEU A 31 7.27 11.60 2.49
CA LEU A 31 8.07 11.92 3.68
C LEU A 31 7.21 11.94 4.94
N GLU A 32 6.02 12.53 4.88
CA GLU A 32 5.06 12.59 6.00
C GLU A 32 4.70 11.19 6.49
N ILE A 33 4.21 10.32 5.60
CA ILE A 33 3.81 8.94 5.96
C ILE A 33 5.01 8.12 6.43
N GLY A 34 6.17 8.27 5.80
CA GLY A 34 7.38 7.55 6.18
C GLY A 34 7.88 7.94 7.57
N HIS A 35 7.89 9.24 7.89
CA HIS A 35 8.24 9.72 9.23
C HIS A 35 7.19 9.35 10.28
N ALA A 36 5.90 9.33 9.93
CA ALA A 36 4.86 8.83 10.81
C ALA A 36 5.10 7.35 11.15
N ALA A 37 5.47 6.52 10.18
CA ALA A 37 5.79 5.11 10.40
C ALA A 37 6.95 4.92 11.40
N LEU A 38 8.02 5.71 11.27
CA LEU A 38 9.16 5.69 12.19
C LEU A 38 8.82 6.25 13.59
N SER A 39 7.78 7.07 13.70
CA SER A 39 7.37 7.68 14.97
C SER A 39 6.51 6.73 15.80
N ILE A 40 5.67 5.92 15.16
CA ILE A 40 4.79 4.97 15.85
C ILE A 40 5.45 3.62 16.11
N GLY A 41 6.53 3.28 15.39
CA GLY A 41 7.20 2.00 15.51
C GLY A 41 8.53 1.97 14.76
N ARG A 42 9.10 0.78 14.64
CA ARG A 42 10.34 0.53 13.88
C ARG A 42 10.05 -0.48 12.77
N PRO A 43 9.50 -0.04 11.63
CA PRO A 43 9.20 -0.94 10.53
C PRO A 43 10.48 -1.64 10.07
N LYS A 44 10.38 -2.94 9.82
CA LYS A 44 11.51 -3.80 9.46
C LYS A 44 11.43 -4.15 7.99
N LEU A 45 12.54 -3.96 7.27
CA LEU A 45 12.72 -4.37 5.89
C LEU A 45 13.25 -5.81 5.86
N LEU A 46 12.55 -6.68 5.13
CA LEU A 46 12.92 -8.08 4.89
C LEU A 46 13.01 -8.32 3.39
N SER A 47 14.02 -9.06 2.96
CA SER A 47 14.07 -9.62 1.61
C SER A 47 13.13 -10.82 1.48
N VAL A 48 12.75 -11.18 0.25
CA VAL A 48 11.84 -12.31 -0.01
C VAL A 48 12.42 -13.64 0.50
N ASP A 49 13.74 -13.82 0.42
CA ASP A 49 14.44 -15.03 0.87
C ASP A 49 14.40 -15.23 2.40
N GLU A 50 13.97 -14.22 3.16
CA GLU A 50 13.80 -14.28 4.62
C GLU A 50 12.39 -14.72 5.05
N LEU A 51 11.48 -14.91 4.09
CA LEU A 51 10.11 -15.31 4.34
C LEU A 51 9.93 -16.83 4.15
N PRO A 52 9.00 -17.46 4.90
CA PRO A 52 8.49 -18.77 4.55
C PRO A 52 7.90 -18.81 3.13
N ASP A 53 8.03 -19.94 2.44
CA ASP A 53 7.51 -20.12 1.07
C ASP A 53 5.99 -19.89 0.95
N ASP A 54 5.24 -20.08 2.03
CA ASP A 54 3.79 -19.90 2.12
C ASP A 54 3.39 -18.53 2.71
N ALA A 55 4.34 -17.61 2.90
CA ALA A 55 4.06 -16.30 3.48
C ALA A 55 3.15 -15.46 2.60
N ILE A 56 2.12 -14.87 3.21
CA ILE A 56 1.16 -14.01 2.53
C ILE A 56 1.56 -12.55 2.69
N ILE A 57 1.79 -11.90 1.55
CA ILE A 57 2.18 -10.49 1.46
C ILE A 57 1.04 -9.67 0.87
N LEU A 58 0.69 -8.58 1.55
CA LEU A 58 -0.34 -7.66 1.11
C LEU A 58 0.27 -6.51 0.30
N THR A 59 -0.33 -6.20 -0.85
CA THR A 59 0.03 -4.98 -1.59
C THR A 59 -0.71 -3.76 -1.04
N CYS A 60 0.01 -2.72 -0.66
CA CYS A 60 -0.56 -1.46 -0.17
C CYS A 60 -0.48 -0.36 -1.23
N THR A 61 -1.63 0.20 -1.59
CA THR A 61 -1.72 1.29 -2.56
C THR A 61 -2.58 2.42 -2.02
N ALA A 62 -2.24 3.65 -2.41
CA ALA A 62 -3.09 4.82 -2.23
C ALA A 62 -3.72 5.17 -3.58
N ILE A 63 -5.04 5.27 -3.61
CA ILE A 63 -5.83 5.55 -4.81
C ILE A 63 -6.66 6.80 -4.54
N GLY A 64 -6.65 7.73 -5.50
CA GLY A 64 -7.44 8.95 -5.42
C GLY A 64 -7.35 9.71 -6.74
N ALA A 65 -8.37 10.52 -7.02
CA ALA A 65 -8.39 11.38 -8.19
C ALA A 65 -7.51 12.62 -7.94
N PRO A 66 -6.41 12.85 -8.67
CA PRO A 66 -5.54 14.02 -8.44
C PRO A 66 -6.26 15.35 -8.62
N ALA A 67 -7.33 15.38 -9.43
CA ALA A 67 -8.17 16.56 -9.66
C ALA A 67 -9.30 16.72 -8.63
N GLY A 68 -9.48 15.76 -7.72
CA GLY A 68 -10.46 15.87 -6.63
C GLY A 68 -10.08 17.01 -5.71
N ARG A 69 -11.05 17.82 -5.27
CA ARG A 69 -10.83 18.93 -4.33
C ARG A 69 -11.14 18.57 -2.88
N ASP A 70 -11.96 17.54 -2.68
CA ASP A 70 -12.49 17.14 -1.37
C ASP A 70 -12.01 15.77 -0.89
N TRP A 71 -10.99 15.21 -1.52
CA TRP A 71 -10.39 13.97 -1.02
C TRP A 71 -9.67 14.21 0.31
N GLN A 72 -9.60 13.17 1.13
CA GLN A 72 -8.77 13.12 2.33
C GLN A 72 -8.34 11.67 2.53
N MET A 73 -7.08 11.49 2.85
CA MET A 73 -6.50 10.22 3.25
C MET A 73 -5.48 10.52 4.33
N LEU A 74 -5.74 10.05 5.54
CA LEU A 74 -4.92 10.24 6.72
C LEU A 74 -4.18 8.94 7.05
N GLY A 75 -3.14 9.04 7.88
CA GLY A 75 -2.39 7.85 8.31
C GLY A 75 -3.26 6.75 8.95
N LYS A 76 -4.33 7.12 9.66
CA LYS A 76 -5.30 6.16 10.23
C LYS A 76 -6.03 5.34 9.14
N ASP A 77 -6.23 5.91 7.96
CA ASP A 77 -6.98 5.28 6.87
C ASP A 77 -6.12 4.20 6.19
N TYR A 78 -4.80 4.43 6.08
CA TYR A 78 -3.84 3.40 5.68
C TYR A 78 -3.86 2.19 6.62
N ILE A 79 -3.84 2.44 7.93
CA ILE A 79 -3.88 1.40 8.96
C ILE A 79 -5.21 0.65 8.89
N LYS A 80 -6.33 1.38 8.82
CA LYS A 80 -7.67 0.82 8.73
C LYS A 80 -7.85 -0.06 7.49
N ALA A 81 -7.36 0.35 6.32
CA ALA A 81 -7.45 -0.46 5.11
C ALA A 81 -6.76 -1.83 5.27
N VAL A 82 -5.60 -1.88 5.93
CA VAL A 82 -4.91 -3.15 6.20
C VAL A 82 -5.61 -3.96 7.28
N GLN A 83 -6.15 -3.32 8.33
CA GLN A 83 -6.96 -3.99 9.35
C GLN A 83 -8.17 -4.70 8.73
N LEU A 84 -8.88 -4.03 7.82
CA LEU A 84 -10.02 -4.62 7.12
C LEU A 84 -9.65 -5.87 6.32
N ILE A 85 -8.46 -5.92 5.72
CA ILE A 85 -7.97 -7.16 5.08
C ILE A 85 -7.69 -8.23 6.13
N ILE A 86 -6.98 -7.92 7.20
CA ILE A 86 -6.65 -8.88 8.27
C ILE A 86 -7.94 -9.48 8.89
N GLU A 87 -8.98 -8.67 9.07
CA GLU A 87 -10.28 -9.10 9.60
C GLU A 87 -11.06 -10.01 8.65
N ASN A 88 -10.81 -9.94 7.34
CA ASN A 88 -11.57 -10.66 6.30
C ASN A 88 -10.76 -11.75 5.59
N TYR A 89 -9.47 -11.91 5.93
CA TYR A 89 -8.61 -12.94 5.38
C TYR A 89 -8.43 -14.07 6.39
N ASP A 90 -8.77 -15.29 5.99
CA ASP A 90 -8.57 -16.50 6.80
C ASP A 90 -7.11 -16.96 6.68
N GLY A 91 -6.23 -16.31 7.44
CA GLY A 91 -4.80 -16.59 7.45
C GLY A 91 -3.97 -15.49 8.07
N LYS A 92 -2.64 -15.65 8.03
CA LYS A 92 -1.69 -14.69 8.58
C LYS A 92 -1.02 -13.88 7.47
N ILE A 93 -1.16 -12.56 7.54
CA ILE A 93 -0.39 -11.64 6.70
C ILE A 93 0.99 -11.46 7.34
N ALA A 94 2.05 -11.80 6.62
CA ALA A 94 3.43 -11.72 7.11
C ALA A 94 4.04 -10.33 6.91
N GLY A 95 3.64 -9.65 5.84
CA GLY A 95 4.21 -8.38 5.46
C GLY A 95 3.37 -7.63 4.44
N VAL A 96 3.84 -6.43 4.14
CA VAL A 96 3.27 -5.56 3.13
C VAL A 96 4.35 -5.14 2.14
N MET A 97 3.94 -4.93 0.90
CA MET A 97 4.78 -4.36 -0.14
C MET A 97 3.99 -3.33 -0.93
N THR A 98 4.71 -2.51 -1.69
CA THR A 98 4.06 -1.62 -2.66
C THR A 98 3.94 -2.32 -4.01
N PRO A 99 2.77 -2.33 -4.67
CA PRO A 99 2.61 -2.94 -5.99
C PRO A 99 3.17 -2.05 -7.11
N GLN A 100 3.52 -0.79 -6.82
CA GLN A 100 4.08 0.17 -7.75
C GLN A 100 5.16 1.04 -7.11
N ASN A 101 6.08 1.58 -7.90
CA ASN A 101 7.02 2.59 -7.40
C ASN A 101 6.55 4.03 -7.64
N GLY A 102 6.94 4.95 -6.76
CA GLY A 102 6.46 6.32 -6.77
C GLY A 102 6.98 7.18 -5.63
N MET A 103 6.84 8.51 -5.74
CA MET A 103 7.31 9.47 -4.72
C MET A 103 6.73 9.15 -3.34
N SER A 104 5.41 8.99 -3.22
CA SER A 104 4.77 8.51 -1.98
C SER A 104 4.41 7.04 -2.04
N SER A 105 4.16 6.51 -3.24
CA SER A 105 3.67 5.13 -3.37
C SER A 105 4.65 4.08 -2.86
N THR A 106 5.95 4.37 -2.90
CA THR A 106 7.00 3.51 -2.34
C THR A 106 6.84 3.28 -0.82
N ILE A 107 6.19 4.21 -0.11
CA ILE A 107 6.03 4.22 1.34
C ILE A 107 4.66 3.71 1.82
N ASN A 108 3.68 3.49 0.92
CA ASN A 108 2.28 3.22 1.30
C ASN A 108 2.10 2.09 2.35
N GLY A 109 2.95 1.08 2.35
CA GLY A 109 2.91 -0.02 3.33
C GLY A 109 3.58 0.26 4.67
N TRP A 110 4.44 1.28 4.79
CA TRP A 110 5.32 1.42 5.96
C TRP A 110 4.57 1.77 7.23
N LEU A 111 3.61 2.68 7.15
CA LEU A 111 2.79 3.09 8.29
C LEU A 111 1.91 1.94 8.82
N PRO A 112 1.11 1.23 7.99
CA PRO A 112 0.38 0.07 8.48
C PRO A 112 1.31 -1.05 8.96
N ALA A 113 2.48 -1.26 8.34
CA ALA A 113 3.45 -2.22 8.82
C ALA A 113 3.93 -1.92 10.24
N ALA A 114 4.32 -0.67 10.49
CA ALA A 114 4.73 -0.22 11.81
C ALA A 114 3.61 -0.33 12.86
N ALA A 115 2.38 0.03 12.48
CA ALA A 115 1.23 0.01 13.38
C ALA A 115 0.74 -1.40 13.74
N LEU A 116 0.80 -2.34 12.79
CA LEU A 116 0.17 -3.66 12.90
C LEU A 116 1.19 -4.80 13.09
N GLY A 117 2.48 -4.46 13.22
CA GLY A 117 3.55 -5.44 13.45
C GLY A 117 3.85 -6.31 12.23
N LEU A 118 3.67 -5.78 11.02
CA LEU A 118 3.98 -6.45 9.77
C LEU A 118 5.39 -6.09 9.29
N ALA A 119 5.99 -6.97 8.48
CA ALA A 119 7.23 -6.65 7.77
C ALA A 119 6.96 -5.72 6.57
N VAL A 120 7.88 -4.82 6.27
CA VAL A 120 7.99 -4.21 4.93
C VAL A 120 8.84 -5.15 4.09
N ILE A 121 8.32 -5.59 2.95
CA ILE A 121 9.06 -6.51 2.07
C ILE A 121 9.82 -5.70 1.03
N ASP A 122 11.11 -6.00 0.86
CA ASP A 122 12.00 -5.48 -0.18
C ASP A 122 11.68 -6.13 -1.53
N ALA A 123 10.45 -5.89 -1.97
CA ALA A 123 9.91 -6.31 -3.24
C ALA A 123 8.88 -5.27 -3.69
N THR A 124 8.70 -5.17 -4.98
CA THR A 124 7.63 -4.37 -5.56
C THR A 124 7.11 -5.08 -6.79
N GLY A 125 5.86 -4.81 -7.15
CA GLY A 125 5.31 -5.25 -8.43
C GLY A 125 5.91 -4.46 -9.58
N ASP A 126 5.12 -3.57 -10.15
CA ASP A 126 5.59 -2.72 -11.23
C ASP A 126 6.60 -1.70 -10.70
N ILE A 127 7.82 -1.70 -11.24
CA ILE A 127 8.84 -0.69 -10.91
C ILE A 127 8.50 0.73 -11.42
N ARG A 128 7.25 0.98 -11.84
CA ARG A 128 6.75 2.25 -12.36
C ARG A 128 5.37 2.56 -11.79
N ALA A 129 4.96 3.83 -11.80
CA ALA A 129 3.62 4.19 -11.40
C ALA A 129 2.58 3.80 -12.47
N HIS A 130 1.39 3.40 -12.01
CA HIS A 130 0.27 3.02 -12.86
C HIS A 130 -1.08 3.51 -12.31
N PRO A 131 -2.10 3.73 -13.16
CA PRO A 131 -3.34 4.38 -12.75
C PRO A 131 -4.37 3.46 -12.07
N THR A 132 -4.16 2.14 -12.03
CA THR A 132 -5.20 1.20 -11.54
C THR A 132 -4.61 0.03 -10.75
N GLY A 133 -5.31 -0.42 -9.71
CA GLY A 133 -4.89 -1.55 -8.88
C GLY A 133 -4.65 -2.86 -9.66
N LYS A 134 -5.41 -3.12 -10.72
CA LYS A 134 -5.22 -4.32 -11.56
C LYS A 134 -3.85 -4.39 -12.25
N MET A 135 -3.17 -3.27 -12.51
CA MET A 135 -1.85 -3.30 -13.16
C MET A 135 -0.77 -3.82 -12.19
N GLY A 136 -0.87 -3.41 -10.92
CA GLY A 136 0.02 -3.87 -9.85
C GLY A 136 -0.34 -5.24 -9.28
N SER A 137 -1.24 -6.00 -9.91
CA SER A 137 -1.68 -7.32 -9.43
C SER A 137 -0.78 -8.47 -9.90
N LEU A 138 0.45 -8.18 -10.32
CA LEU A 138 1.46 -9.19 -10.69
C LEU A 138 0.98 -10.18 -11.78
N GLY A 139 0.22 -9.67 -12.75
CA GLY A 139 -0.37 -10.48 -13.82
C GLY A 139 -1.65 -11.24 -13.46
N LEU A 140 -2.11 -11.18 -12.20
CA LEU A 140 -3.33 -11.89 -11.76
C LEU A 140 -4.61 -11.28 -12.30
N ALA A 141 -4.57 -10.06 -12.85
CA ALA A 141 -5.71 -9.43 -13.49
C ALA A 141 -6.29 -10.20 -14.68
N SER A 142 -5.53 -11.06 -15.35
CA SER A 142 -6.07 -11.93 -16.42
C SER A 142 -6.64 -13.24 -15.91
N SER A 143 -6.45 -13.58 -14.63
CA SER A 143 -6.95 -14.81 -14.04
C SER A 143 -8.42 -14.67 -13.65
N ILE A 144 -9.23 -15.65 -14.06
CA ILE A 144 -10.61 -15.80 -13.60
C ILE A 144 -10.72 -16.75 -12.40
N ASP A 145 -9.67 -17.53 -12.14
CA ASP A 145 -9.61 -18.53 -11.07
C ASP A 145 -8.96 -17.99 -9.80
N TYR A 146 -8.32 -16.81 -9.88
CA TYR A 146 -7.74 -16.14 -8.72
C TYR A 146 -8.76 -15.22 -8.06
N GLU A 147 -8.93 -15.41 -6.76
CA GLU A 147 -9.77 -14.58 -5.92
C GLU A 147 -8.90 -13.68 -5.04
N THR A 148 -9.16 -12.38 -5.06
CA THR A 148 -8.52 -11.39 -4.19
C THR A 148 -9.53 -10.81 -3.21
N ILE A 149 -9.04 -10.38 -2.06
CA ILE A 149 -9.74 -9.46 -1.17
C ILE A 149 -9.08 -8.09 -1.34
N GLN A 150 -9.89 -7.04 -1.51
CA GLN A 150 -9.42 -5.67 -1.53
C GLN A 150 -10.22 -4.84 -0.54
N ALA A 151 -9.54 -3.92 0.14
CA ALA A 151 -10.15 -3.03 1.09
C ALA A 151 -9.68 -1.60 0.86
N VAL A 152 -10.56 -0.65 1.17
CA VAL A 152 -10.26 0.79 1.16
C VAL A 152 -10.85 1.43 2.40
N ALA A 153 -10.18 2.47 2.89
CA ALA A 153 -10.68 3.39 3.88
C ALA A 153 -10.21 4.80 3.50
N GLY A 154 -11.05 5.81 3.74
CA GLY A 154 -10.70 7.21 3.50
C GLY A 154 -11.91 8.07 3.17
N GLY A 155 -11.65 9.35 2.91
CA GLY A 155 -12.68 10.38 2.75
C GLY A 155 -12.88 11.21 4.02
N LYS A 156 -13.68 12.26 3.91
CA LYS A 156 -13.92 13.27 4.95
C LYS A 156 -15.23 12.96 5.71
N PRO A 157 -15.16 12.61 7.01
CA PRO A 157 -16.36 12.43 7.83
C PRO A 157 -17.25 13.68 7.90
N GLU A 158 -16.64 14.87 7.92
CA GLU A 158 -17.30 16.17 8.07
C GLU A 158 -18.27 16.52 6.93
N ILE A 159 -18.08 15.93 5.74
CA ILE A 159 -18.98 16.08 4.59
C ILE A 159 -19.67 14.76 4.21
N GLY A 160 -19.59 13.74 5.09
CA GLY A 160 -20.22 12.44 4.86
C GLY A 160 -19.62 11.61 3.73
N SER A 161 -18.37 11.90 3.33
CA SER A 161 -17.69 11.20 2.23
C SER A 161 -16.77 10.06 2.69
N TYR A 162 -16.61 9.90 4.01
CA TYR A 162 -15.83 8.79 4.55
C TYR A 162 -16.48 7.45 4.22
N MET A 163 -15.69 6.52 3.69
CA MET A 163 -16.13 5.17 3.38
C MET A 163 -15.09 4.13 3.78
N GLU A 164 -15.58 2.99 4.25
CA GLU A 164 -14.85 1.73 4.39
C GLU A 164 -15.53 0.70 3.49
N LEU A 165 -14.75 -0.04 2.72
CA LEU A 165 -15.29 -1.09 1.84
C LEU A 165 -14.32 -2.25 1.79
N VAL A 166 -14.86 -3.46 1.91
CA VAL A 166 -14.17 -4.72 1.63
C VAL A 166 -14.89 -5.41 0.50
N VAL A 167 -14.15 -5.86 -0.50
CA VAL A 167 -14.69 -6.55 -1.66
C VAL A 167 -13.85 -7.78 -1.98
N LYS A 168 -14.52 -8.85 -2.39
CA LYS A 168 -13.93 -10.14 -2.73
C LYS A 168 -14.36 -10.56 -4.14
N GLY A 169 -13.44 -11.06 -4.94
CA GLY A 169 -13.68 -11.49 -6.32
C GLY A 169 -12.41 -11.49 -7.16
N THR A 170 -12.53 -11.49 -8.48
CA THR A 170 -11.35 -11.47 -9.36
C THR A 170 -10.68 -10.09 -9.39
N PRO A 171 -9.34 -10.00 -9.50
CA PRO A 171 -8.64 -8.70 -9.49
C PRO A 171 -9.12 -7.74 -10.57
N ALA A 172 -9.54 -8.25 -11.73
CA ALA A 172 -10.10 -7.44 -12.82
C ALA A 172 -11.42 -6.75 -12.44
N ARG A 173 -12.26 -7.40 -11.61
CA ARG A 173 -13.57 -6.89 -11.22
C ARG A 173 -13.49 -5.99 -10.01
N THR A 174 -12.78 -6.43 -8.96
CA THR A 174 -12.62 -5.66 -7.73
C THR A 174 -11.91 -4.33 -7.99
N SER A 175 -10.91 -4.31 -8.88
CA SER A 175 -10.19 -3.07 -9.23
C SER A 175 -11.05 -2.00 -9.92
N ASN A 176 -12.23 -2.34 -10.45
CA ASN A 176 -13.13 -1.33 -11.03
C ASN A 176 -14.01 -0.66 -9.97
N ILE A 177 -14.14 -1.27 -8.79
CA ILE A 177 -14.89 -0.73 -7.66
C ILE A 177 -14.02 0.28 -6.90
N LEU A 178 -12.72 0.01 -6.81
CA LEU A 178 -11.74 0.79 -6.04
C LEU A 178 -10.83 1.65 -6.95
N ARG A 179 -11.41 2.51 -7.79
CA ARG A 179 -10.67 3.34 -8.77
C ARG A 179 -10.75 4.83 -8.48
#